data_AF-A0A939HV73-F1
#
_entry.id   AF-A0A939HV73-F1
#
_cell.length_a   1.000
_cell.length_b   1.000
_cell.length_c   1.000
_cell.angle_alpha   90.00
_cell.angle_beta   90.00
_cell.angle_gamma   90.00
#
_symmetry.space_group_name_H-M   'P 1'
#
loop_
_entity.id
_entity.type
_entity.pdbx_description
1 polymer ?
#
loop_
_entity_poly.entity_id
_entity_poly.type
_entity_poly.pdbx_seq_one_letter_code
_entity_poly.pdbx_strand_id
1 'polypeptide(L)'
;MLKSRCCLNPQGYANAKSLIKSFIIDNFDYKDLLLFLPDADGKDRTQEFAELEAEATAKGVTLLCCAAVQEVEAWLLAGHLDKLDKSWSEISADISVKENVFADFIKSYGNRQRAGKGRDILMLETLKNYRGLLERCPELKELQSRIQNLLSFDGEAP
;
A
#
# COMPACT_ATOMS: atom_id res chain seq x y z
N MET A 1 18.12 -4.11 10.67
CA MET A 1 17.10 -3.12 11.12
C MET A 1 16.60 -2.43 9.87
N LEU A 2 15.44 -2.81 9.31
CA LEU A 2 14.98 -2.29 8.02
C LEU A 2 14.79 -0.78 8.10
N LYS A 3 15.52 -0.04 7.26
CA LYS A 3 15.35 1.41 7.13
C LYS A 3 14.38 1.72 5.98
N SER A 4 13.09 1.42 6.11
CA SER A 4 12.10 1.77 5.09
C SER A 4 11.79 3.28 5.08
N ARG A 5 11.58 3.87 3.88
CA ARG A 5 11.12 5.26 3.71
C ARG A 5 10.04 5.27 2.64
N CYS A 6 8.84 5.72 2.98
CA CYS A 6 7.71 5.82 2.08
C CYS A 6 7.49 7.29 1.72
N CYS A 7 8.14 7.81 0.68
CA CYS A 7 7.99 9.23 0.31
C CYS A 7 8.28 9.51 -1.17
N LEU A 8 7.27 9.44 -2.03
CA LEU A 8 7.12 10.33 -3.18
C LEU A 8 5.62 10.56 -3.40
N ASN A 9 5.21 11.80 -3.69
CA ASN A 9 3.85 12.14 -4.13
C ASN A 9 3.88 12.42 -5.65
N PRO A 10 4.00 11.37 -6.48
CA PRO A 10 4.01 11.53 -7.93
C PRO A 10 2.65 12.03 -8.40
N GLN A 11 2.63 12.90 -9.42
CA GLN A 11 1.40 13.30 -10.10
C GLN A 11 0.86 12.12 -10.94
N GLY A 12 0.30 11.12 -10.26
CA GLY A 12 -0.28 9.92 -10.86
C GLY A 12 0.71 8.76 -11.09
N TYR A 13 0.14 7.60 -11.41
CA TYR A 13 0.84 6.32 -11.53
C TYR A 13 2.00 6.33 -12.55
N ALA A 14 1.81 6.93 -13.73
CA ALA A 14 2.83 6.94 -14.77
C ALA A 14 4.11 7.68 -14.32
N ASN A 15 3.92 8.78 -13.59
CA ASN A 15 5.02 9.54 -12.99
C ASN A 15 5.68 8.73 -11.87
N ALA A 16 4.89 8.04 -11.04
CA ALA A 16 5.39 7.14 -9.99
C ALA A 16 6.34 6.07 -10.55
N LYS A 17 5.90 5.38 -11.61
CA LYS A 17 6.68 4.34 -12.30
C LYS A 17 7.97 4.91 -12.88
N SER A 18 7.88 6.06 -13.55
CA SER A 18 9.07 6.72 -14.12
C SER A 18 10.08 7.10 -13.02
N LEU A 19 9.62 7.66 -11.89
CA LEU A 19 10.48 8.01 -10.76
C LEU A 19 11.13 6.79 -10.12
N ILE A 20 10.40 5.67 -10.01
CA ILE A 20 10.97 4.43 -9.48
C ILE A 20 12.16 3.99 -10.33
N LYS A 21 11.95 3.92 -11.65
CA LYS A 21 12.97 3.46 -12.60
C LYS A 21 14.18 4.39 -12.72
N SER A 22 13.92 5.70 -12.79
CA SER A 22 14.93 6.71 -13.12
C SER A 22 15.69 7.28 -11.92
N PHE A 23 15.12 7.16 -10.71
CA PHE A 23 15.69 7.80 -9.53
C PHE A 23 15.74 6.86 -8.34
N ILE A 24 14.61 6.26 -7.94
CA ILE A 24 14.55 5.56 -6.65
C ILE A 24 15.44 4.33 -6.61
N ILE A 25 15.41 3.47 -7.63
CA ILE A 25 16.24 2.25 -7.63
C ILE A 25 17.73 2.61 -7.55
N ASP A 26 18.15 3.64 -8.29
CA ASP A 26 19.57 4.02 -8.36
C ASP A 26 20.05 4.85 -7.16
N ASN A 27 19.14 5.52 -6.44
CA ASN A 27 19.50 6.41 -5.31
C ASN A 27 19.19 5.80 -3.93
N PHE A 28 18.51 4.66 -3.87
CA PHE A 28 18.11 4.00 -2.62
C PHE A 28 18.53 2.53 -2.58
N ASP A 29 19.55 2.16 -3.35
CA ASP A 29 20.18 0.84 -3.34
C ASP A 29 20.73 0.42 -1.96
N TYR A 30 21.10 1.38 -1.11
CA TYR A 30 21.52 1.16 0.28
C TYR A 30 20.38 0.72 1.22
N LYS A 31 19.16 0.53 0.72
CA LYS A 31 18.01 0.04 1.48
C LYS A 31 17.81 -1.45 1.26
N ASP A 32 17.55 -2.16 2.35
CA ASP A 32 17.28 -3.60 2.32
C ASP A 32 15.98 -3.94 1.56
N LEU A 33 15.01 -3.01 1.55
CA LEU A 33 13.70 -3.22 0.94
C LEU A 33 13.06 -1.89 0.52
N LEU A 34 12.58 -1.86 -0.72
CA LEU A 34 11.70 -0.82 -1.26
C LEU A 34 10.29 -1.37 -1.45
N LEU A 35 9.28 -0.58 -1.11
CA LEU A 35 7.87 -0.92 -1.29
C LEU A 35 7.20 0.10 -2.20
N PHE A 36 6.47 -0.40 -3.20
CA PHE A 36 5.63 0.41 -4.08
C PHE A 36 4.17 0.00 -3.93
N LEU A 37 3.36 0.89 -3.35
CA LEU A 37 1.97 0.64 -2.96
C LEU A 37 0.99 1.57 -3.69
N PRO A 38 0.77 1.40 -5.01
CA PRO A 38 -0.15 2.25 -5.76
C PRO A 38 -1.62 1.84 -5.58
N ASP A 39 -2.51 2.72 -6.00
CA ASP A 39 -3.92 2.39 -6.22
C ASP A 39 -4.06 1.44 -7.44
N ALA A 40 -5.04 0.54 -7.40
CA ALA A 40 -5.35 -0.31 -8.54
C ALA A 40 -6.06 0.48 -9.66
N ASP A 41 -6.89 1.47 -9.32
CA ASP A 41 -7.71 2.25 -10.26
C ASP A 41 -8.54 1.35 -11.21
N GLY A 42 -9.01 0.19 -10.74
CA GLY A 42 -9.72 -0.80 -11.56
C GLY A 42 -8.86 -1.52 -12.60
N LYS A 43 -7.53 -1.44 -12.53
CA LYS A 43 -6.61 -2.05 -13.50
C LYS A 43 -5.83 -3.22 -12.89
N ASP A 44 -5.69 -4.28 -13.67
CA ASP A 44 -4.70 -5.31 -13.38
C ASP A 44 -3.32 -4.81 -13.81
N ARG A 45 -2.41 -4.71 -12.83
CA ARG A 45 -1.04 -4.20 -13.00
C ARG A 45 0.01 -5.29 -12.76
N THR A 46 -0.40 -6.55 -12.66
CA THR A 46 0.46 -7.68 -12.26
C THR A 46 1.70 -7.81 -13.15
N GLN A 47 1.53 -7.74 -14.47
CA GLN A 47 2.66 -7.81 -15.40
C GLN A 47 3.62 -6.63 -15.24
N GLU A 48 3.10 -5.41 -15.13
CA GLU A 48 3.93 -4.21 -14.97
C GLU A 48 4.73 -4.24 -13.68
N PHE A 49 4.16 -4.79 -12.61
CA PHE A 49 4.84 -4.98 -11.33
C PHE A 49 5.95 -6.01 -11.44
N ALA A 50 5.70 -7.16 -12.07
CA ALA A 50 6.72 -8.16 -12.30
C ALA A 50 7.92 -7.61 -13.09
N GLU A 51 7.66 -6.81 -14.13
CA GLU A 51 8.70 -6.13 -14.91
C GLU A 51 9.50 -5.14 -14.04
N LEU A 52 8.82 -4.34 -13.22
CA LEU A 52 9.47 -3.33 -12.37
C LEU A 52 10.33 -3.97 -11.27
N GLU A 53 9.84 -5.05 -10.66
CA GLU A 53 10.58 -5.81 -9.65
C GLU A 53 11.79 -6.53 -10.26
N ALA A 54 11.66 -7.07 -11.48
CA ALA A 54 12.77 -7.69 -12.20
C ALA A 54 13.87 -6.66 -12.55
N GLU A 55 13.48 -5.46 -12.99
CA GLU A 55 14.43 -4.36 -13.24
C GLU A 55 15.17 -3.92 -11.98
N ALA A 56 14.48 -3.83 -10.83
CA ALA A 56 15.11 -3.51 -9.55
C ALA A 56 16.08 -4.63 -9.11
N THR A 57 15.67 -5.88 -9.26
CA THR A 57 16.49 -7.05 -8.92
C THR A 57 17.76 -7.11 -9.77
N ALA A 58 17.66 -6.80 -11.07
CA ALA A 58 18.83 -6.73 -11.96
C ALA A 58 19.85 -5.66 -11.53
N LYS A 59 19.41 -4.66 -10.77
CA LYS A 59 20.25 -3.60 -10.17
C LYS A 59 20.66 -3.90 -8.72
N GLY A 60 20.36 -5.09 -8.21
CA GLY A 60 20.69 -5.50 -6.84
C GLY A 60 19.79 -4.91 -5.76
N VAL A 61 18.61 -4.39 -6.12
CA VAL A 61 17.67 -3.75 -5.20
C VAL A 61 16.41 -4.60 -5.04
N THR A 62 16.05 -4.89 -3.79
CA THR A 62 14.81 -5.61 -3.48
C THR A 62 13.63 -4.65 -3.48
N LEU A 63 12.79 -4.73 -4.52
CA LEU A 63 11.54 -3.97 -4.66
C LEU A 63 10.35 -4.93 -4.59
N LEU A 64 9.33 -4.60 -3.79
CA LEU A 64 8.03 -5.27 -3.83
C LEU A 64 6.93 -4.27 -4.20
N CYS A 65 6.13 -4.64 -5.19
CA CYS A 65 4.96 -3.89 -5.64
C CYS A 65 3.68 -4.57 -5.16
N CYS A 66 2.71 -3.78 -4.70
CA CYS A 66 1.41 -4.26 -4.25
C CYS A 66 0.36 -3.17 -4.47
N ALA A 67 -0.54 -3.36 -5.43
CA ALA A 67 -1.66 -2.44 -5.62
C ALA A 67 -2.71 -2.65 -4.53
N ALA A 68 -3.27 -1.56 -4.01
CA ALA A 68 -4.41 -1.61 -3.10
C ALA A 68 -5.68 -2.12 -3.80
N VAL A 69 -6.62 -2.69 -3.04
CA VAL A 69 -8.00 -2.91 -3.51
C VAL A 69 -8.63 -1.57 -3.86
N GLN A 70 -8.68 -1.29 -5.16
CA GLN A 70 -9.07 -0.02 -5.79
C GLN A 70 -8.20 1.17 -5.38
N GLU A 71 -8.27 1.59 -4.11
CA GLU A 71 -7.50 2.72 -3.57
C GLU A 71 -6.99 2.41 -2.15
N VAL A 72 -5.85 2.97 -1.77
CA VAL A 72 -5.22 2.79 -0.44
C VAL A 72 -6.13 3.22 0.72
N GLU A 73 -7.06 4.15 0.47
CA GLU A 73 -8.12 4.54 1.39
C GLU A 73 -8.99 3.35 1.86
N ALA A 74 -9.15 2.32 1.03
CA ALA A 74 -9.90 1.10 1.38
C ALA A 74 -9.27 0.36 2.56
N TRP A 75 -7.94 0.36 2.69
CA TRP A 75 -7.25 -0.29 3.81
C TRP A 75 -7.62 0.34 5.14
N LEU A 76 -7.84 1.64 5.18
CA LEU A 76 -8.32 2.32 6.38
C LEU A 76 -9.76 1.89 6.66
N LEU A 77 -10.64 1.95 5.67
CA LEU A 77 -12.07 1.60 5.80
C LEU A 77 -12.29 0.15 6.26
N ALA A 78 -11.42 -0.78 5.87
CA ALA A 78 -11.47 -2.19 6.27
C ALA A 78 -11.46 -2.39 7.80
N GLY A 79 -10.98 -1.42 8.57
CA GLY A 79 -10.95 -1.46 10.03
C GLY A 79 -12.19 -0.88 10.73
N HIS A 80 -13.10 -0.23 9.99
CA HIS A 80 -14.21 0.55 10.54
C HIS A 80 -15.56 0.15 9.93
N LEU A 81 -15.74 -1.13 9.59
CA LEU A 81 -16.97 -1.62 8.93
C LEU A 81 -18.25 -1.35 9.75
N ASP A 82 -18.13 -1.28 11.08
CA ASP A 82 -19.22 -0.94 12.01
C ASP A 82 -19.71 0.51 11.86
N LYS A 83 -18.91 1.37 11.22
CA LYS A 83 -19.18 2.79 11.00
C LYS A 83 -19.59 3.09 9.55
N LEU A 84 -19.79 2.06 8.73
CA LEU A 84 -20.08 2.16 7.30
C LEU A 84 -21.45 1.57 7.00
N ASP A 85 -22.20 2.24 6.13
CA ASP A 85 -23.54 1.79 5.71
C ASP A 85 -23.48 0.70 4.62
N LYS A 86 -22.34 0.58 3.94
CA LYS A 86 -22.12 -0.38 2.84
C LYS A 86 -21.40 -1.63 3.34
N SER A 87 -21.68 -2.77 2.73
CA SER A 87 -20.92 -3.99 2.99
C SER A 87 -19.48 -3.87 2.48
N TRP A 88 -18.56 -4.64 3.07
CA TRP A 88 -17.16 -4.64 2.62
C TRP A 88 -17.03 -5.03 1.14
N SER A 89 -17.84 -5.98 0.66
CA SER A 89 -17.80 -6.41 -0.73
C SER A 89 -18.11 -5.26 -1.69
N GLU A 90 -19.08 -4.40 -1.35
CA GLU A 90 -19.43 -3.23 -2.17
C GLU A 90 -18.32 -2.19 -2.16
N ILE A 91 -17.71 -1.96 -0.99
CA ILE A 91 -16.60 -1.01 -0.84
C ILE A 91 -15.37 -1.47 -1.61
N SER A 92 -14.99 -2.76 -1.49
CA SER A 92 -13.82 -3.32 -2.17
C SER A 92 -13.96 -3.38 -3.70
N ALA A 93 -15.19 -3.37 -4.21
CA ALA A 93 -15.48 -3.36 -5.64
C ALA A 93 -15.58 -1.94 -6.23
N ASP A 94 -15.66 -0.91 -5.38
CA ASP A 94 -15.85 0.48 -5.81
C ASP A 94 -14.52 1.11 -6.25
N ILE A 95 -14.36 1.30 -7.56
CA ILE A 95 -13.16 1.92 -8.16
C ILE A 95 -12.95 3.35 -7.65
N SER A 96 -14.01 4.03 -7.19
CA SER A 96 -13.97 5.41 -6.68
C SER A 96 -14.30 5.48 -5.19
N VAL A 97 -13.87 4.48 -4.42
CA VAL A 97 -14.13 4.35 -2.97
C VAL A 97 -13.74 5.61 -2.18
N LYS A 98 -12.69 6.32 -2.61
CA LYS A 98 -12.21 7.57 -2.01
C LYS A 98 -13.27 8.67 -2.05
N GLU A 99 -13.93 8.82 -3.19
CA GLU A 99 -14.95 9.86 -3.37
C GLU A 99 -16.32 9.37 -2.86
N ASN A 100 -16.66 8.11 -3.12
CA ASN A 100 -17.98 7.54 -2.84
C ASN A 100 -18.21 7.10 -1.38
N VAL A 101 -17.13 6.86 -0.62
CA VAL A 101 -17.21 6.32 0.75
C VAL A 101 -16.27 7.06 1.69
N PHE A 102 -14.98 7.12 1.34
CA PHE A 102 -13.95 7.63 2.24
C PHE A 102 -14.10 9.11 2.54
N ALA A 103 -14.47 9.92 1.54
CA ALA A 103 -14.66 11.36 1.70
C ALA A 103 -15.71 11.67 2.78
N ASP A 104 -16.83 10.96 2.76
CA ASP A 104 -17.88 11.12 3.77
C ASP A 104 -17.50 10.51 5.12
N PHE A 105 -16.81 9.36 5.11
CA PHE A 105 -16.26 8.77 6.33
C PHE A 105 -15.33 9.74 7.07
N ILE A 106 -14.38 10.37 6.38
CA ILE A 106 -13.46 11.36 6.98
C ILE A 106 -14.18 12.63 7.39
N LYS A 107 -15.25 13.05 6.71
CA LYS A 107 -16.04 14.20 7.16
C LYS A 107 -16.71 13.94 8.52
N SER A 108 -17.13 12.71 8.76
CA SER A 108 -17.86 12.30 9.97
C SER A 108 -16.95 11.89 11.13
N TYR A 109 -15.89 11.11 10.86
CA TYR A 109 -15.04 10.50 11.88
C TYR A 109 -13.60 11.02 11.88
N GLY A 110 -13.21 11.81 10.88
CA GLY A 110 -11.90 12.44 10.82
C GLY A 110 -11.76 13.62 11.78
N ASN A 111 -10.51 14.02 12.03
CA ASN A 111 -10.19 15.19 12.83
C ASN A 111 -9.65 16.32 11.95
N ARG A 112 -10.52 17.29 11.61
CA ARG A 112 -10.19 18.42 10.73
C ARG A 112 -9.08 19.34 11.26
N GLN A 113 -8.84 19.33 12.57
CA GLN A 113 -7.83 20.19 13.21
C GLN A 113 -6.42 19.58 13.15
N ARG A 114 -6.28 18.33 12.65
CA ARG A 114 -4.98 17.65 12.50
C ARG A 114 -4.51 17.65 11.05
N ALA A 115 -3.20 17.72 10.87
CA ALA A 115 -2.57 17.42 9.58
C ALA A 115 -3.01 16.02 9.10
N GLY A 116 -3.37 15.89 7.83
CA GLY A 116 -3.92 14.64 7.30
C GLY A 116 -5.34 14.29 7.77
N LYS A 117 -6.08 15.22 8.39
CA LYS A 117 -7.49 15.07 8.82
C LYS A 117 -7.74 13.89 9.77
N GLY A 118 -6.74 13.47 10.55
CA GLY A 118 -6.85 12.35 11.50
C GLY A 118 -6.74 10.95 10.88
N ARG A 119 -6.33 10.84 9.62
CA ARG A 119 -6.09 9.55 8.95
C ARG A 119 -5.07 8.68 9.66
N ASP A 120 -4.06 9.29 10.28
CA ASP A 120 -3.04 8.63 11.10
C ASP A 120 -3.68 7.84 12.25
N ILE A 121 -4.57 8.47 13.00
CA ILE A 121 -5.25 7.86 14.15
C ILE A 121 -6.19 6.74 13.67
N LEU A 122 -7.00 7.00 12.65
CA LEU A 122 -7.94 6.03 12.12
C LEU A 122 -7.24 4.80 11.55
N MET A 123 -6.08 4.98 10.89
CA MET A 123 -5.26 3.87 10.44
C MET A 123 -4.68 3.08 11.62
N LEU A 124 -4.16 3.76 12.66
CA LEU A 124 -3.70 3.08 13.88
C LEU A 124 -4.81 2.27 14.55
N GLU A 125 -6.05 2.76 14.53
CA GLU A 125 -7.22 1.99 14.99
C GLU A 125 -7.46 0.75 14.14
N THR A 126 -7.42 0.86 12.81
CA THR A 126 -7.54 -0.29 11.90
C THR A 126 -6.45 -1.33 12.20
N LEU A 127 -5.22 -0.88 12.42
CA LEU A 127 -4.08 -1.75 12.72
C LEU A 127 -4.18 -2.47 14.08
N LYS A 128 -5.03 -2.03 15.01
CA LYS A 128 -5.29 -2.80 16.25
C LYS A 128 -5.87 -4.19 15.96
N ASN A 129 -6.61 -4.32 14.86
CA ASN A 129 -7.07 -5.61 14.34
C ASN A 129 -6.42 -5.89 12.99
N TYR A 130 -5.09 -5.93 12.98
CA TYR A 130 -4.32 -6.20 11.77
C TYR A 130 -4.70 -7.53 11.10
N ARG A 131 -5.01 -8.58 11.87
CA ARG A 131 -5.49 -9.86 11.30
C ARG A 131 -6.77 -9.68 10.48
N GLY A 132 -7.75 -8.93 11.00
CA GLY A 132 -8.98 -8.64 10.28
C GLY A 132 -8.75 -7.81 9.02
N LEU A 133 -7.75 -6.92 9.03
CA LEU A 133 -7.33 -6.20 7.82
C LEU A 133 -6.80 -7.17 6.76
N LEU A 134 -5.93 -8.12 7.12
CA LEU A 134 -5.38 -9.10 6.17
C LEU A 134 -6.43 -10.07 5.59
N GLU A 135 -7.49 -10.37 6.36
CA GLU A 135 -8.60 -11.19 5.88
C GLU A 135 -9.45 -10.45 4.84
N ARG A 136 -9.49 -9.12 4.91
CA ARG A 136 -10.28 -8.24 4.02
C ARG A 136 -9.50 -7.71 2.82
N CYS A 137 -8.20 -7.54 3.00
CA CYS A 137 -7.25 -7.03 2.01
C CYS A 137 -6.21 -8.13 1.73
N PRO A 138 -6.54 -9.13 0.89
CA PRO A 138 -5.65 -10.24 0.59
C PRO A 138 -4.32 -9.81 -0.06
N GLU A 139 -4.29 -8.66 -0.75
CA GLU A 139 -3.08 -8.06 -1.30
C GLU A 139 -2.05 -7.72 -0.21
N LEU A 140 -2.51 -7.28 0.96
CA LEU A 140 -1.63 -6.98 2.11
C LEU A 140 -1.13 -8.27 2.76
N LYS A 141 -1.95 -9.32 2.77
CA LYS A 141 -1.55 -10.65 3.27
C LYS A 141 -0.47 -11.26 2.38
N GLU A 142 -0.61 -11.11 1.08
CA GLU A 142 0.40 -11.55 0.11
C GLU A 142 1.69 -10.74 0.29
N LEU A 143 1.58 -9.40 0.35
CA LEU A 143 2.73 -8.53 0.58
C LEU A 143 3.47 -8.89 1.88
N GLN A 144 2.75 -9.14 2.97
CA GLN A 144 3.35 -9.58 4.22
C GLN A 144 4.10 -10.90 4.06
N SER A 145 3.50 -11.89 3.39
CA SER A 145 4.13 -13.20 3.17
C SER A 145 5.44 -13.04 2.39
N ARG A 146 5.44 -12.17 1.36
CA ARG A 146 6.63 -11.85 0.56
C ARG A 146 7.71 -11.18 1.40
N ILE A 147 7.35 -10.23 2.27
CA ILE A 147 8.29 -9.58 3.19
C ILE A 147 8.86 -10.60 4.19
N GLN A 148 8.02 -11.46 4.78
CA GLN A 148 8.47 -12.47 5.73
C GLN A 148 9.44 -13.47 5.10
N ASN A 149 9.19 -13.87 3.86
CA ASN A 149 10.12 -14.73 3.12
C ASN A 149 11.48 -14.07 2.97
N LEU A 150 11.53 -12.80 2.53
CA LEU A 150 12.79 -12.04 2.40
C LEU A 150 13.56 -12.01 3.72
N LEU A 151 12.89 -11.69 4.82
CA LEU A 151 13.53 -11.61 6.15
C LEU A 151 14.01 -12.97 6.68
N SER A 152 13.43 -14.07 6.18
CA SER A 152 13.84 -15.43 6.56
C SER A 152 15.08 -15.90 5.79
N PHE A 153 15.35 -15.34 4.61
CA PHE A 153 16.52 -15.70 3.79
C PHE A 153 17.80 -14.98 4.21
N ASP A 154 17.73 -13.86 4.94
CA ASP A 154 18.90 -13.13 5.46
C ASP A 154 19.64 -13.83 6.63
N GLY A 155 19.24 -15.07 6.98
CA GLY A 155 19.80 -15.88 8.07
C GLY A 155 20.84 -16.93 7.67
N GLU A 156 21.04 -17.19 6.38
CA GLU A 156 22.07 -18.12 5.87
C GLU A 156 23.03 -17.38 4.93
N ALA A 157 24.10 -16.82 5.49
CA ALA A 157 25.31 -16.53 4.73
C ALA A 157 26.23 -17.77 4.79
N PRO A 158 26.86 -18.18 3.68
CA PRO A 158 27.89 -19.23 3.68
C PRO A 158 29.17 -18.83 4.43
#